data_AF-A0A967D8P9-F1
#
_entry.id   AF-A0A967D8P9-F1
#
_cell.length_a   1.000
_cell.length_b   1.000
_cell.length_c   1.000
_cell.angle_alpha   90.00
_cell.angle_beta   90.00
_cell.angle_gamma   90.00
#
_symmetry.space_group_name_H-M   'P 1'
#
loop_
_entity.id
_entity.type
_entity.pdbx_description
1 polymer ?
#
loop_
_entity_poly.entity_id
_entity_poly.type
_entity_poly.pdbx_seq_one_letter_code
_entity_poly.pdbx_strand_id
1 'polypeptide(L)'
;MPVLHGPMGEDGTVQGLLELAGVPLTLLGAPDDSRAVVLEMGARGVGHIATLCRTARPTVGIVTTVGKAHTSEFGSVEAVALGKGELVESLPVKGFAVLNADNPYVASMADRTEATVVTFGDAGEVRAESVTIAEDLIPSFRLVSPWGDVNVRLGVRGDHLIPNALAAASAALP
;
A
#
# COMPACT_ATOMS: atom_id res chain seq x y z
N MET A 1 -12.49 29.55 4.85
CA MET A 1 -11.35 28.62 5.05
C MET A 1 -11.90 27.22 5.02
N PRO A 2 -11.56 26.37 4.04
CA PRO A 2 -12.05 25.00 4.04
C PRO A 2 -11.24 24.20 5.07
N VAL A 3 -11.95 23.61 6.03
CA VAL A 3 -11.43 22.67 7.01
C VAL A 3 -11.32 21.32 6.30
N LEU A 4 -10.11 20.81 6.13
CA LEU A 4 -9.86 19.44 5.65
C LEU A 4 -10.00 18.49 6.84
N HIS A 5 -11.16 17.82 6.94
CA HIS A 5 -11.34 16.65 7.80
C HIS A 5 -10.88 15.40 7.02
N GLY A 6 -9.67 14.93 7.29
CA GLY A 6 -9.34 13.50 7.20
C GLY A 6 -9.54 12.88 8.60
N PRO A 7 -9.95 11.61 8.72
CA PRO A 7 -10.11 11.00 10.03
C PRO A 7 -8.72 10.88 10.66
N MET A 8 -8.49 11.58 11.79
CA MET A 8 -7.34 11.28 12.64
C MET A 8 -7.52 9.86 13.17
N GLY A 9 -6.54 8.98 12.94
CA GLY A 9 -6.41 7.74 13.71
C GLY A 9 -6.11 8.07 15.18
N GLU A 10 -6.56 7.21 16.10
CA GLU A 10 -6.29 7.36 17.55
C GLU A 10 -4.78 7.33 17.90
N ASP A 11 -3.94 6.96 16.94
CA ASP A 11 -2.47 6.87 17.00
C ASP A 11 -1.74 8.07 16.34
N GLY A 12 -2.47 9.06 15.81
CA GLY A 12 -1.90 10.21 15.11
C GLY A 12 -1.64 9.98 13.61
N THR A 13 -2.13 8.89 13.03
CA THR A 13 -2.03 8.63 11.59
C THR A 13 -3.02 9.47 10.79
N VAL A 14 -2.55 10.15 9.73
CA VAL A 14 -3.40 10.87 8.75
C VAL A 14 -3.58 9.99 7.51
N GLN A 15 -4.82 9.74 7.08
CA GLN A 15 -5.16 8.99 5.86
C GLN A 15 -5.95 9.86 4.89
N GLY A 16 -5.64 9.79 3.59
CA GLY A 16 -6.39 10.46 2.53
C GLY A 16 -5.91 10.07 1.13
N LEU A 17 -6.81 10.18 0.14
CA LEU A 17 -6.51 10.01 -1.28
C LEU A 17 -5.79 11.28 -1.78
N LEU A 18 -4.48 11.23 -2.01
CA LEU A 18 -3.69 12.43 -2.29
C LEU A 18 -3.15 12.42 -3.71
N GLU A 19 -3.63 13.38 -4.51
CA GLU A 19 -2.94 13.81 -5.73
C GLU A 19 -1.70 14.65 -5.37
N LEU A 20 -0.98 15.18 -6.37
CA LEU A 20 0.26 15.97 -6.23
C LEU A 20 0.22 17.05 -5.13
N ALA A 21 -0.92 17.72 -4.94
CA ALA A 21 -1.07 18.75 -3.90
C ALA A 21 -1.36 18.18 -2.50
N GLY A 22 -1.91 16.98 -2.40
CA GLY A 22 -2.34 16.40 -1.12
C GLY A 22 -1.18 15.91 -0.26
N VAL A 23 -0.11 15.39 -0.88
CA VAL A 23 1.05 14.86 -0.15
C VAL A 23 1.79 15.94 0.65
N PRO A 24 2.22 17.09 0.06
CA PRO A 24 2.85 18.16 0.84
C PRO A 24 1.96 18.69 1.96
N LEU A 25 0.65 18.84 1.71
CA LEU A 25 -0.29 19.34 2.71
C LEU A 25 -0.47 18.36 3.88
N THR A 26 -0.49 17.06 3.59
CA THR A 26 -0.59 16.02 4.62
C THR A 26 0.66 15.97 5.48
N LEU A 27 1.84 16.11 4.85
CA LEU A 27 3.11 16.19 5.58
C LEU A 27 3.18 17.45 6.46
N LEU A 28 2.74 18.60 5.96
CA LEU A 28 2.70 19.86 6.73
C LEU A 28 1.66 19.84 7.86
N GLY A 29 0.62 19.02 7.72
CA GLY A 29 -0.43 18.87 8.73
C GLY A 29 -0.14 17.77 9.77
N ALA A 30 0.90 16.95 9.57
CA ALA A 30 1.28 15.92 10.51
C ALA A 30 1.85 16.57 11.80
N PRO A 31 1.40 16.15 12.99
CA PRO A 31 2.01 16.57 14.24
C PRO A 31 3.53 16.35 14.28
N ASP A 32 4.27 17.26 14.91
CA ASP A 32 5.73 17.16 15.03
C ASP A 32 6.18 15.89 15.78
N ASP A 33 5.31 15.28 16.59
CA ASP A 33 5.54 14.06 17.36
C ASP A 33 5.03 12.78 16.67
N SER A 34 4.53 12.88 15.43
CA SER A 34 4.15 11.72 14.62
C SER A 34 5.33 10.77 14.42
N ARG A 35 5.16 9.51 14.80
CA ARG A 35 6.17 8.45 14.58
C ARG A 35 6.14 7.86 13.18
N ALA A 36 4.98 7.95 12.52
CA ALA A 36 4.76 7.47 11.17
C ALA A 36 3.73 8.36 10.47
N VAL A 37 3.79 8.41 9.15
CA VAL A 37 2.79 9.06 8.30
C VAL A 37 2.47 8.10 7.16
N VAL A 38 1.19 7.81 6.95
CA VAL A 38 0.73 6.93 5.88
C VAL A 38 0.19 7.79 4.74
N LEU A 39 0.75 7.64 3.55
CA LEU A 39 0.39 8.44 2.38
C LEU A 39 -0.14 7.55 1.27
N GLU A 40 -1.34 7.86 0.79
CA GLU A 40 -1.82 7.30 -0.48
C GLU A 40 -1.31 8.17 -1.64
N MET A 41 -0.67 7.55 -2.64
CA MET A 41 -0.11 8.27 -3.78
C MET A 41 -0.87 7.94 -5.08
N GLY A 42 -1.70 8.89 -5.51
CA GLY A 42 -2.40 8.83 -6.80
C GLY A 42 -1.54 9.36 -7.95
N ALA A 43 -1.59 8.69 -9.10
CA ALA A 43 -0.93 9.14 -10.33
C ALA A 43 -1.84 8.96 -11.55
N ARG A 44 -1.61 9.80 -12.57
CA ARG A 44 -2.31 9.78 -13.86
C ARG A 44 -1.34 9.67 -15.05
N GLY A 45 -0.06 9.51 -14.77
CA GLY A 45 1.00 9.42 -15.77
C GLY A 45 2.32 9.00 -15.14
N VAL A 46 3.25 8.57 -15.99
CA VAL A 46 4.63 8.24 -15.63
C VAL A 46 5.36 9.50 -15.15
N GLY A 47 6.16 9.38 -14.11
CA GLY A 47 6.91 10.42 -13.41
C GLY A 47 6.15 11.06 -12.23
N HIS A 48 4.85 10.81 -12.10
CA HIS A 48 4.03 11.43 -11.06
C HIS A 48 4.34 10.82 -9.68
N ILE A 49 4.44 9.49 -9.57
CA ILE A 49 4.77 8.83 -8.30
C ILE A 49 6.19 9.16 -7.88
N ALA A 50 7.15 9.15 -8.82
CA ALA A 50 8.52 9.59 -8.55
C ALA A 50 8.55 11.03 -8.02
N THR A 51 7.70 11.91 -8.55
CA THR A 51 7.58 13.30 -8.07
C THR A 51 7.03 13.38 -6.65
N LEU A 52 6.01 12.59 -6.33
CA LEU A 52 5.47 12.48 -4.97
C LEU A 52 6.52 11.93 -4.00
N CYS A 53 7.28 10.91 -4.40
CA CYS A 53 8.30 10.29 -3.56
C CYS A 53 9.48 11.23 -3.26
N ARG A 54 9.84 12.16 -4.16
CA ARG A 54 10.85 13.19 -3.85
C ARG A 54 10.46 14.09 -2.68
N THR A 55 9.15 14.32 -2.51
CA THR A 55 8.61 15.09 -1.39
C THR A 55 8.44 14.22 -0.15
N ALA A 56 7.78 13.06 -0.30
CA ALA A 56 7.42 12.19 0.82
C ALA A 56 8.59 11.40 1.41
N ARG A 57 9.62 11.12 0.61
CA ARG A 57 10.80 10.29 0.98
C ARG A 57 10.40 9.01 1.72
N PRO A 58 9.55 8.16 1.13
CA PRO A 58 9.02 6.98 1.80
C PRO A 58 10.15 6.00 2.17
N THR A 59 10.02 5.38 3.34
CA THR A 59 10.87 4.26 3.77
C THR A 59 10.20 2.91 3.55
N VAL A 60 8.87 2.90 3.45
CA VAL A 60 8.04 1.73 3.12
C VAL A 60 7.14 2.07 1.95
N GLY A 61 7.05 1.19 0.95
CA GLY A 61 6.18 1.35 -0.22
C GLY A 61 5.33 0.11 -0.42
N ILE A 62 4.01 0.29 -0.55
CA ILE A 62 3.05 -0.80 -0.78
C ILE A 62 2.46 -0.66 -2.19
N VAL A 63 2.57 -1.70 -3.00
CA VAL A 63 1.89 -1.77 -4.30
C VAL A 63 0.88 -2.91 -4.27
N THR A 64 -0.40 -2.57 -4.37
CA THR A 64 -1.50 -3.53 -4.18
C THR A 64 -1.97 -4.16 -5.48
N THR A 65 -2.10 -3.39 -6.55
CA THR A 65 -2.61 -3.88 -7.82
C THR A 65 -2.22 -2.99 -8.99
N VAL A 66 -2.07 -3.63 -10.15
CA VAL A 66 -2.02 -3.01 -11.47
C VAL A 66 -3.16 -3.60 -12.28
N GLY A 67 -4.01 -2.74 -12.83
CA GLY A 67 -5.15 -3.17 -13.64
C GLY A 67 -5.53 -2.11 -14.67
N LYS A 68 -6.69 -2.28 -15.31
CA LYS A 68 -7.18 -1.36 -16.34
C LYS A 68 -7.67 0.00 -15.80
N ALA A 69 -7.59 0.23 -14.50
CA ALA A 69 -7.90 1.53 -13.93
C ALA A 69 -6.92 2.58 -14.48
N HIS A 70 -7.43 3.77 -14.82
CA HIS A 70 -6.66 4.91 -15.34
C HIS A 70 -5.92 4.66 -16.67
N THR A 71 -6.29 3.64 -17.45
CA THR A 71 -5.67 3.44 -18.77
C THR A 71 -6.04 4.55 -19.77
N SER A 72 -7.13 5.28 -19.55
CA SER A 72 -7.45 6.48 -20.35
C SER A 72 -6.41 7.58 -20.20
N GLU A 73 -5.80 7.70 -19.01
CA GLU A 73 -4.80 8.70 -18.69
C GLU A 73 -3.38 8.18 -18.94
N PHE A 74 -3.10 6.90 -18.61
CA PHE A 74 -1.79 6.27 -18.81
C PHE A 74 -1.56 5.71 -20.23
N GLY A 75 -2.61 5.48 -21.00
CA GLY A 75 -2.56 4.89 -22.34
C GLY A 75 -2.54 3.36 -22.37
N SER A 76 -1.89 2.68 -21.42
CA SER A 76 -1.88 1.20 -21.34
C SER A 76 -1.69 0.67 -19.92
N VAL A 77 -1.93 -0.63 -19.70
CA VAL A 77 -1.71 -1.29 -18.40
C VAL A 77 -0.22 -1.35 -18.07
N GLU A 78 0.63 -1.51 -19.08
CA GLU A 78 2.09 -1.47 -18.94
C GLU A 78 2.56 -0.08 -18.48
N ALA A 79 1.95 0.98 -19.00
CA ALA A 79 2.23 2.34 -18.54
C ALA A 79 1.76 2.57 -17.09
N VAL A 80 0.62 1.98 -16.68
CA VAL A 80 0.19 1.97 -15.26
C VAL A 80 1.20 1.22 -14.39
N ALA A 81 1.71 0.06 -14.84
CA ALA A 81 2.73 -0.70 -14.13
C ALA A 81 4.05 0.08 -14.00
N LEU A 82 4.47 0.75 -15.08
CA LEU A 82 5.66 1.59 -15.07
C LEU A 82 5.50 2.70 -14.03
N GLY A 83 4.40 3.45 -14.09
CA GLY A 83 4.11 4.56 -13.20
C GLY A 83 3.96 4.16 -11.74
N LYS A 84 3.28 3.05 -11.43
CA LYS A 84 3.15 2.56 -10.04
C LYS A 84 4.47 2.05 -9.48
N GLY A 85 5.31 1.41 -10.30
CA GLY A 85 6.60 0.89 -9.86
C GLY A 85 7.65 1.95 -9.52
N GLU A 86 7.44 3.20 -9.93
CA GLU A 86 8.26 4.34 -9.45
C GLU A 86 8.30 4.44 -7.92
N LEU A 87 7.28 3.93 -7.22
CA LEU A 87 7.25 3.89 -5.76
C LEU A 87 8.42 3.05 -5.22
N VAL A 88 8.59 1.83 -5.73
CA VAL A 88 9.61 0.90 -5.23
C VAL A 88 11.02 1.31 -5.67
N GLU A 89 11.13 1.93 -6.84
CA GLU A 89 12.39 2.52 -7.34
C GLU A 89 12.84 3.72 -6.50
N SER A 90 11.90 4.39 -5.84
CA SER A 90 12.17 5.57 -5.00
C SER A 90 12.51 5.21 -3.55
N LEU A 91 12.38 3.94 -3.15
CA LEU A 91 12.72 3.50 -1.80
C LEU A 91 14.24 3.49 -1.60
N PRO A 92 14.74 3.86 -0.40
CA PRO A 92 16.15 3.70 -0.08
C PRO A 92 16.53 2.21 -0.02
N VAL A 93 17.83 1.90 -0.15
CA VAL A 93 18.36 0.52 -0.01
C VAL A 93 17.95 -0.14 1.32
N LYS A 94 17.85 0.65 2.39
CA LYS A 94 17.38 0.18 3.71
C LYS A 94 15.85 0.23 3.86
N GLY A 95 15.13 0.52 2.79
CA GLY A 95 13.68 0.60 2.76
C GLY A 95 13.03 -0.76 2.60
N PHE A 96 11.70 -0.74 2.52
CA PHE A 96 10.87 -1.93 2.46
C PHE A 96 9.79 -1.83 1.39
N ALA A 97 9.74 -2.79 0.47
CA ALA A 97 8.73 -2.88 -0.58
C ALA A 97 7.75 -4.02 -0.27
N VAL A 98 6.47 -3.70 -0.16
CA VAL A 98 5.38 -4.68 0.06
C VAL A 98 4.63 -4.87 -1.25
N LEU A 99 4.73 -6.07 -1.84
CA LEU A 99 4.26 -6.35 -3.20
C LEU A 99 3.21 -7.46 -3.22
N ASN A 100 2.13 -7.24 -3.97
CA ASN A 100 1.15 -8.28 -4.23
C ASN A 100 1.71 -9.32 -5.21
N ALA A 101 1.96 -10.55 -4.73
CA ALA A 101 2.46 -11.65 -5.53
C ALA A 101 1.42 -12.21 -6.52
N ASP A 102 0.12 -11.99 -6.27
CA ASP A 102 -0.97 -12.48 -7.12
C ASP A 102 -1.17 -11.62 -8.37
N ASN A 103 -0.54 -10.43 -8.44
CA ASN A 103 -0.58 -9.55 -9.60
C ASN A 103 0.78 -9.58 -10.32
N PRO A 104 0.90 -10.17 -11.54
CA PRO A 104 2.19 -10.33 -12.22
C PRO A 104 2.95 -9.03 -12.49
N TYR A 105 2.24 -7.92 -12.76
CA TYR A 105 2.88 -6.61 -12.96
C TYR A 105 3.44 -6.02 -11.67
N VAL A 106 2.82 -6.34 -10.54
CA VAL A 106 3.30 -5.92 -9.21
C VAL A 106 4.45 -6.81 -8.76
N ALA A 107 4.32 -8.12 -8.91
CA ALA A 107 5.35 -9.08 -8.57
C ALA A 107 6.68 -8.79 -9.29
N SER A 108 6.64 -8.41 -10.57
CA SER A 108 7.83 -8.05 -11.34
C SER A 108 8.52 -6.76 -10.88
N MET A 109 7.90 -5.97 -10.01
CA MET A 109 8.53 -4.79 -9.41
C MET A 109 9.61 -5.15 -8.39
N ALA A 110 9.67 -6.40 -7.92
CA ALA A 110 10.75 -6.87 -7.04
C ALA A 110 12.14 -6.65 -7.67
N ASP A 111 12.26 -6.82 -8.99
CA ASP A 111 13.51 -6.64 -9.74
C ASP A 111 13.88 -5.15 -9.97
N ARG A 112 13.03 -4.21 -9.54
CA ARG A 112 13.20 -2.76 -9.75
C ARG A 112 13.67 -2.02 -8.51
N THR A 113 14.01 -2.71 -7.43
CA THR A 113 14.42 -2.08 -6.17
C THR A 113 15.55 -2.81 -5.48
N GLU A 114 16.38 -2.07 -4.74
CA GLU A 114 17.39 -2.62 -3.82
C GLU A 114 16.87 -2.72 -2.38
N ALA A 115 15.63 -2.26 -2.14
CA ALA A 115 14.96 -2.36 -0.85
C ALA A 115 14.69 -3.83 -0.49
N THR A 116 14.45 -4.10 0.80
CA THR A 116 13.97 -5.42 1.20
C THR A 116 12.55 -5.62 0.67
N VAL A 117 12.32 -6.72 -0.05
CA VAL A 117 11.01 -7.05 -0.61
C VAL A 117 10.29 -8.03 0.30
N VAL A 118 9.04 -7.72 0.63
CA VAL A 118 8.09 -8.68 1.21
C VAL A 118 6.86 -8.81 0.33
N THR A 119 6.39 -10.02 0.20
CA THR A 119 5.28 -10.37 -0.69
C THR A 119 4.03 -10.79 0.07
N PHE A 120 2.87 -10.39 -0.43
CA PHE A 120 1.59 -10.83 0.12
C PHE A 120 0.68 -11.39 -0.97
N GLY A 121 -0.33 -12.14 -0.55
CA GLY A 121 -1.26 -12.83 -1.47
C GLY A 121 -1.10 -14.34 -1.41
N ASP A 122 -1.90 -15.06 -2.18
CA ASP A 122 -1.88 -16.53 -2.22
C ASP A 122 -0.53 -17.08 -2.69
N ALA A 123 0.14 -16.35 -3.60
CA ALA A 123 1.49 -16.65 -4.09
C ALA A 123 2.61 -15.99 -3.26
N GLY A 124 2.29 -15.26 -2.19
CA GLY A 124 3.24 -14.52 -1.37
C GLY A 124 3.64 -15.24 -0.07
N GLU A 125 4.60 -14.66 0.66
CA GLU A 125 5.01 -15.19 1.97
C GLU A 125 4.02 -14.84 3.09
N VAL A 126 3.31 -13.70 2.98
CA VAL A 126 2.23 -13.29 3.88
C VAL A 126 0.88 -13.60 3.24
N ARG A 127 0.17 -14.59 3.79
CA ARG A 127 -1.03 -15.16 3.16
C ARG A 127 -2.16 -15.40 4.15
N ALA A 128 -3.38 -15.53 3.63
CA ALA A 128 -4.55 -15.88 4.42
C ALA A 128 -4.88 -17.36 4.21
N GLU A 129 -4.95 -18.12 5.31
CA GLU A 129 -5.43 -19.50 5.33
C GLU A 129 -6.73 -19.61 6.13
N SER A 130 -7.47 -20.71 5.94
CA SER A 130 -8.70 -21.01 6.70
C SER A 130 -9.72 -19.86 6.69
N VAL A 131 -9.90 -19.24 5.52
CA VAL A 131 -10.82 -18.12 5.34
C VAL A 131 -12.26 -18.59 5.59
N THR A 132 -12.95 -17.86 6.46
CA THR A 132 -14.37 -18.07 6.78
C THR A 132 -15.09 -16.73 6.69
N ILE A 133 -16.32 -16.77 6.17
CA ILE A 133 -17.20 -15.60 6.13
C ILE A 133 -18.43 -15.99 6.95
N ALA A 134 -18.61 -15.34 8.10
CA ALA A 134 -19.78 -15.55 8.94
C ALA A 134 -21.03 -14.90 8.31
N GLU A 135 -22.21 -15.14 8.88
CA GLU A 135 -23.47 -14.57 8.40
C GLU A 135 -23.48 -13.03 8.35
N ASP A 136 -22.65 -12.39 9.19
CA ASP A 136 -22.47 -10.93 9.20
C ASP A 136 -21.59 -10.40 8.04
N LEU A 137 -21.12 -11.30 7.17
CA LEU A 137 -20.23 -11.05 6.03
C LEU A 137 -18.86 -10.51 6.41
N ILE A 138 -18.47 -10.66 7.68
CA ILE A 138 -17.15 -10.25 8.19
C ILE A 138 -16.17 -11.43 8.05
N PRO A 139 -15.10 -11.27 7.24
CA PRO A 139 -14.12 -12.33 7.07
C PRO A 139 -13.31 -12.59 8.34
N SER A 140 -13.03 -13.85 8.62
CA SER A 140 -12.03 -14.31 9.58
C SER A 140 -11.09 -15.30 8.91
N PHE A 141 -9.80 -15.17 9.16
CA PHE A 141 -8.77 -16.00 8.53
C PHE A 141 -7.56 -16.12 9.44
N ARG A 142 -6.71 -17.10 9.18
CA ARG A 142 -5.39 -17.21 9.79
C ARG A 142 -4.38 -16.52 8.88
N LEU A 143 -3.80 -15.41 9.32
CA LEU A 143 -2.65 -14.81 8.66
C LEU A 143 -1.44 -15.71 8.94
N VAL A 144 -0.77 -16.15 7.90
CA VAL A 144 0.43 -16.99 7.97
C VAL A 144 1.60 -16.24 7.38
N SER A 145 2.75 -16.25 8.07
CA SER A 145 3.96 -15.58 7.62
C SER A 145 5.23 -16.27 8.14
N PRO A 146 6.41 -16.00 7.55
CA PRO A 146 7.70 -16.46 8.08
C PRO A 146 7.98 -16.01 9.53
N TRP A 147 7.32 -14.95 10.00
CA TRP A 147 7.53 -14.36 11.34
C TRP A 147 6.49 -14.82 12.37
N GLY A 148 5.54 -15.65 11.97
CA GLY A 148 4.50 -16.19 12.84
C GLY A 148 3.11 -16.06 12.25
N ASP A 149 2.18 -16.70 12.94
CA ASP A 149 0.80 -16.86 12.49
C ASP A 149 -0.17 -16.28 13.51
N VAL A 150 -1.24 -15.64 13.06
CA VAL A 150 -2.25 -15.02 13.92
C VAL A 150 -3.64 -15.15 13.32
N ASN A 151 -4.65 -15.37 14.17
CA ASN A 151 -6.05 -15.34 13.74
C ASN A 151 -6.52 -13.89 13.65
N VAL A 152 -7.05 -13.51 12.49
CA VAL A 152 -7.55 -12.18 12.18
C VAL A 152 -9.04 -12.26 11.90
N ARG A 153 -9.80 -11.33 12.48
CA ARG A 153 -11.18 -11.03 12.09
C ARG A 153 -11.21 -9.57 11.65
N LEU A 154 -11.64 -9.31 10.43
CA LEU A 154 -11.70 -7.94 9.92
C LEU A 154 -12.78 -7.13 10.65
N GLY A 155 -12.63 -5.80 10.69
CA GLY A 155 -13.67 -4.88 11.17
C GLY A 155 -14.69 -4.49 10.09
N VAL A 156 -14.58 -5.08 8.89
CA VAL A 156 -15.27 -4.68 7.67
C VAL A 156 -15.79 -5.89 6.91
N ARG A 157 -16.83 -5.69 6.09
CA ARG A 157 -17.44 -6.74 5.27
C ARG A 157 -16.70 -6.91 3.94
N GLY A 158 -16.68 -8.15 3.46
CA GLY A 158 -16.15 -8.51 2.14
C GLY A 158 -14.75 -9.11 2.21
N ASP A 159 -14.63 -10.30 1.62
CA ASP A 159 -13.39 -11.08 1.48
C ASP A 159 -12.36 -10.42 0.56
N HIS A 160 -12.78 -9.64 -0.43
CA HIS A 160 -11.90 -8.84 -1.30
C HIS A 160 -11.02 -7.84 -0.53
N LEU A 161 -11.28 -7.59 0.76
CA LEU A 161 -10.43 -6.76 1.63
C LEU A 161 -9.33 -7.54 2.36
N ILE A 162 -9.35 -8.88 2.33
CA ILE A 162 -8.31 -9.72 2.93
C ILE A 162 -6.92 -9.37 2.36
N PRO A 163 -6.71 -9.26 1.03
CA PRO A 163 -5.40 -8.87 0.49
C PRO A 163 -4.92 -7.51 1.01
N ASN A 164 -5.82 -6.55 1.22
CA ASN A 164 -5.45 -5.24 1.78
C ASN A 164 -5.01 -5.37 3.25
N ALA A 165 -5.66 -6.24 4.03
CA ALA A 165 -5.26 -6.52 5.40
C ALA A 165 -3.89 -7.21 5.47
N LEU A 166 -3.61 -8.15 4.56
CA LEU A 166 -2.29 -8.78 4.43
C LEU A 166 -1.22 -7.73 4.08
N ALA A 167 -1.47 -6.87 3.11
CA ALA A 167 -0.55 -5.79 2.73
C ALA A 167 -0.24 -4.84 3.90
N ALA A 168 -1.26 -4.45 4.65
CA ALA A 168 -1.10 -3.59 5.82
C ALA A 168 -0.29 -4.29 6.93
N ALA A 169 -0.54 -5.58 7.19
CA ALA A 169 0.23 -6.36 8.15
C ALA A 169 1.71 -6.48 7.73
N SER A 170 1.98 -6.72 6.45
CA SER A 170 3.34 -6.80 5.92
C SER A 170 4.12 -5.49 6.09
N ALA A 171 3.46 -4.34 6.00
CA ALA A 171 4.09 -3.03 6.17
C ALA A 171 4.49 -2.72 7.62
N ALA A 172 3.97 -3.45 8.60
CA ALA A 172 4.27 -3.29 10.02
C ALA A 172 5.42 -4.18 10.52
N LEU A 173 6.05 -4.96 9.63
CA LEU A 173 7.16 -5.85 9.96
C LEU A 173 8.51 -5.15 10.23
N PRO A 174 8.89 -4.07 9.51
CA PRO A 174 10.12 -3.32 9.78
C PRO A 174 10.09 -2.57 11.12
#